data_AF-A0A2G6AQK2-F1
#
_entry.id   AF-A0A2G6AQK2-F1
#
_cell.length_a   1.000
_cell.length_b   1.000
_cell.length_c   1.000
_cell.angle_alpha   90.00
_cell.angle_beta   90.00
_cell.angle_gamma   90.00
#
_symmetry.space_group_name_H-M   'P 1'
#
loop_
_entity.id
_entity.type
_entity.pdbx_description
1 polymer ?
#
loop_
_entity_poly.entity_id
_entity_poly.type
_entity_poly.pdbx_seq_one_letter_code
_entity_poly.pdbx_strand_id
1 'polypeptide(L)'
;MNATATIDLQRASQLLKLLGDPTRLTMMKLLKSHECCVCEFVEIFKMSQPAISQHLRKLRDIELVKEERRGQWIFFSINESHEDYPFIKSILEHLPNQNESITELEVQGLRVCCE
;
A
#
# COMPACT_ATOMS: atom_id res chain seq x y z
N MET A 1 15.58 21.27 -8.24
CA MET A 1 16.71 20.53 -7.66
C MET A 1 16.17 19.80 -6.44
N ASN A 2 15.68 18.58 -6.61
CA ASN A 2 15.14 17.81 -5.49
C ASN A 2 16.33 17.22 -4.75
N ALA A 3 16.56 17.67 -3.52
CA ALA A 3 17.48 17.00 -2.62
C ALA A 3 16.96 15.59 -2.39
N THR A 4 17.51 14.61 -3.11
CA THR A 4 17.20 13.20 -2.88
C THR A 4 17.69 12.89 -1.47
N ALA A 5 16.77 12.69 -0.53
CA ALA A 5 17.11 12.23 0.80
C ALA A 5 17.91 10.92 0.63
N THR A 6 19.20 10.96 1.01
CA THR A 6 20.08 9.81 0.92
C THR A 6 19.75 8.87 2.07
N ILE A 7 19.37 7.63 1.74
CA ILE A 7 19.07 6.57 2.71
C ILE A 7 20.31 5.68 2.90
N ASP A 8 20.54 5.20 4.12
CA ASP A 8 21.60 4.23 4.40
C ASP A 8 21.37 2.89 3.67
N LEU A 9 22.45 2.23 3.25
CA LEU A 9 22.38 0.98 2.48
C LEU A 9 21.70 -0.15 3.24
N GLN A 10 21.92 -0.26 4.55
CA GLN A 10 21.28 -1.31 5.36
C GLN A 10 19.79 -1.05 5.47
N ARG A 11 19.39 0.20 5.68
CA ARG A 11 17.98 0.58 5.71
C ARG A 11 17.30 0.37 4.36
N ALA A 12 17.94 0.80 3.27
CA ALA A 12 17.45 0.57 1.91
C ALA A 12 17.26 -0.93 1.63
N SER A 13 18.23 -1.77 2.01
CA SER A 13 18.14 -3.23 1.85
C SER A 13 16.93 -3.82 2.59
N GLN A 14 16.67 -3.36 3.82
CA GLN A 14 15.50 -3.80 4.60
C GLN A 14 14.17 -3.40 3.93
N LEU A 15 14.06 -2.15 3.47
CA LEU A 15 12.87 -1.66 2.77
C LEU A 15 12.65 -2.41 1.46
N LEU A 16 13.69 -2.59 0.66
CA LEU A 16 13.61 -3.32 -0.60
C LEU A 16 13.27 -4.80 -0.38
N LYS A 17 13.78 -5.43 0.69
CA LYS A 17 13.39 -6.80 1.07
C LYS A 17 11.93 -6.88 1.49
N LEU A 18 11.42 -5.84 2.17
CA LEU A 18 10.01 -5.75 2.52
C LEU A 18 9.14 -5.56 1.28
N LEU A 19 9.54 -4.69 0.35
CA LEU A 19 8.79 -4.35 -0.86
C LEU A 19 9.01 -5.35 -2.01
N GLY A 20 10.00 -6.23 -1.93
CA GLY A 20 10.33 -7.24 -2.95
C GLY A 20 9.33 -8.39 -3.08
N ASP A 21 8.16 -8.26 -2.45
CA ASP A 21 7.03 -9.16 -2.58
C ASP A 21 5.98 -8.50 -3.48
N PRO A 22 5.57 -9.14 -4.60
CA PRO A 22 4.67 -8.53 -5.57
C PRO A 22 3.36 -8.02 -4.95
N THR A 23 2.77 -8.77 -4.02
CA THR A 23 1.54 -8.38 -3.32
C THR A 23 1.73 -7.07 -2.57
N ARG A 24 2.78 -6.94 -1.74
CA ARG A 24 3.07 -5.69 -1.02
C ARG A 24 3.40 -4.54 -1.96
N LEU A 25 4.12 -4.79 -3.04
CA LEU A 25 4.46 -3.74 -4.00
C LEU A 25 3.21 -3.22 -4.72
N THR A 26 2.30 -4.11 -5.13
CA THR A 26 1.00 -3.76 -5.70
C THR A 26 0.12 -3.04 -4.68
N MET A 27 0.07 -3.50 -3.42
CA MET A 27 -0.63 -2.78 -2.34
C MET A 27 -0.12 -1.35 -2.20
N MET A 28 1.21 -1.15 -2.09
CA MET A 28 1.78 0.19 -1.99
C MET A 28 1.48 1.04 -3.24
N LYS A 29 1.51 0.44 -4.43
CA LYS A 29 1.19 1.18 -5.67
C LYS A 29 -0.29 1.61 -5.71
N LEU A 30 -1.21 0.77 -5.26
CA LEU A 30 -2.63 1.11 -5.11
C LEU A 30 -2.81 2.21 -4.05
N LEU A 31 -2.19 2.01 -2.88
CA LEU A 31 -2.27 2.93 -1.73
C LEU A 31 -1.67 4.31 -1.97
N LYS A 32 -0.85 4.46 -3.01
CA LYS A 32 -0.35 5.76 -3.47
C LYS A 32 -1.46 6.67 -4.01
N SER A 33 -2.49 6.08 -4.61
CA SER A 33 -3.55 6.82 -5.30
C SER A 33 -4.91 6.65 -4.65
N HIS A 34 -5.10 5.60 -3.85
CA HIS A 34 -6.39 5.19 -3.31
C HIS A 34 -6.24 4.71 -1.88
N GLU A 35 -7.23 4.98 -1.04
CA GLU A 35 -7.34 4.28 0.23
C GLU A 35 -8.09 2.96 0.01
N CYS A 36 -7.69 1.91 0.72
CA CYS A 36 -8.31 0.59 0.55
C CYS A 36 -8.57 -0.11 1.89
N CYS A 37 -9.69 -0.81 1.98
CA CYS A 37 -10.02 -1.73 3.05
C CYS A 37 -9.40 -3.11 2.82
N VAL A 38 -9.26 -3.90 3.88
CA VAL A 38 -8.80 -5.30 3.82
C VAL A 38 -9.68 -6.15 2.90
N CYS A 39 -11.01 -5.95 2.92
CA CYS A 39 -11.92 -6.71 2.07
C CYS A 39 -11.68 -6.46 0.58
N GLU A 40 -11.36 -5.23 0.20
CA GLU A 40 -11.03 -4.88 -1.18
C GLU A 40 -9.74 -5.56 -1.62
N PHE A 41 -8.72 -5.62 -0.76
CA PHE A 41 -7.50 -6.37 -1.07
C PHE A 41 -7.74 -7.88 -1.16
N VAL A 42 -8.62 -8.44 -0.32
CA VAL A 42 -9.04 -9.86 -0.46
C VAL A 42 -9.61 -10.10 -1.85
N GLU A 43 -10.44 -9.18 -2.34
CA GLU A 43 -11.03 -9.29 -3.68
C GLU A 43 -10.01 -9.07 -4.80
N ILE A 44 -9.10 -8.11 -4.68
CA ILE A 44 -8.07 -7.82 -5.70
C ILE A 44 -7.10 -8.99 -5.84
N PHE A 45 -6.59 -9.51 -4.73
CA PHE A 45 -5.55 -10.54 -4.75
C PHE A 45 -6.10 -11.97 -4.74
N LYS A 46 -7.40 -12.14 -4.51
CA LYS A 46 -8.05 -13.46 -4.31
C LYS A 46 -7.34 -14.29 -3.23
N MET A 47 -6.87 -13.62 -2.19
CA MET A 47 -6.17 -14.21 -1.04
C MET A 47 -7.06 -14.16 0.19
N SER A 48 -6.83 -15.06 1.14
CA SER A 48 -7.58 -15.05 2.41
C SER A 48 -7.32 -13.77 3.21
N GLN A 49 -8.32 -13.34 3.99
CA GLN A 49 -8.21 -12.18 4.86
C GLN A 49 -7.00 -12.24 5.83
N PRO A 50 -6.67 -13.40 6.47
CA PRO A 50 -5.47 -13.50 7.31
C PRO A 50 -4.17 -13.25 6.54
N ALA A 51 -4.08 -13.72 5.29
CA ALA A 51 -2.89 -13.51 4.45
C ALA A 51 -2.73 -12.02 4.10
N ILE A 52 -3.80 -11.36 3.64
CA ILE A 52 -3.82 -9.92 3.38
C ILE A 52 -3.43 -9.11 4.63
N SER A 53 -4.03 -9.46 5.76
CA SER A 53 -3.74 -8.80 7.04
C SER A 53 -2.28 -8.95 7.46
N GLN A 54 -1.63 -10.07 7.11
CA GLN A 54 -0.21 -10.27 7.36
C GLN A 54 0.66 -9.36 6.50
N HIS A 55 0.34 -9.16 5.22
CA HIS A 55 1.06 -8.21 4.35
C HIS A 55 0.92 -6.77 4.87
N LEU A 56 -0.29 -6.34 5.20
CA LEU A 56 -0.55 -5.01 5.75
C LEU A 56 0.12 -4.79 7.10
N ARG A 57 0.09 -5.78 7.99
CA ARG A 57 0.83 -5.74 9.27
C ARG A 57 2.31 -5.48 9.03
N LYS A 58 2.96 -6.21 8.12
CA LYS A 58 4.39 -6.01 7.83
C LYS A 58 4.71 -4.60 7.31
N LEU A 59 3.81 -3.96 6.58
CA LEU A 59 3.96 -2.57 6.11
C LEU A 59 3.72 -1.57 7.25
N ARG A 60 2.73 -1.83 8.10
CA ARG A 60 2.37 -0.98 9.24
C ARG A 60 3.38 -1.06 10.39
N ASP A 61 3.98 -2.21 10.62
CA ASP A 61 4.96 -2.41 11.71
C ASP A 61 6.21 -1.53 11.52
N ILE A 62 6.45 -1.04 10.30
CA ILE A 62 7.46 -0.02 9.99
C ILE A 62 6.84 1.30 9.52
N GLU A 63 5.56 1.50 9.82
CA GLU A 63 4.83 2.75 9.61
C GLU A 63 4.77 3.26 8.16
N LEU A 64 4.97 2.40 7.14
CA LEU A 64 4.82 2.81 5.74
C LEU A 64 3.37 3.03 5.31
N VAL A 65 2.45 2.38 6.02
CA VAL A 65 1.01 2.57 5.84
C VAL A 65 0.38 2.95 7.17
N LYS A 66 -0.66 3.77 7.10
CA LYS A 66 -1.53 4.11 8.23
C LYS A 66 -2.84 3.34 8.09
N GLU A 67 -3.51 3.18 9.23
CA GLU A 67 -4.87 2.67 9.27
C GLU A 67 -5.80 3.72 9.87
N GLU A 68 -6.99 3.87 9.29
CA GLU A 68 -8.04 4.75 9.77
C GLU A 68 -9.34 3.96 9.88
N ARG A 69 -10.00 4.06 11.04
CA ARG A 69 -11.29 3.41 11.25
C ARG A 69 -12.42 4.34 10.81
N ARG A 70 -13.23 3.89 9.85
CA ARG A 70 -14.44 4.57 9.38
C ARG A 70 -15.64 3.66 9.56
N GLY A 71 -16.40 3.92 10.64
CA GLY A 71 -17.49 3.04 11.09
C GLY A 71 -16.98 1.64 11.48
N GLN A 72 -17.46 0.62 10.77
CA GLN A 72 -17.04 -0.78 10.96
C GLN A 72 -15.80 -1.16 10.15
N TRP A 73 -15.37 -0.31 9.22
CA TRP A 73 -14.29 -0.61 8.28
C TRP A 73 -12.98 0.04 8.73
N ILE A 74 -11.87 -0.61 8.37
CA ILE A 74 -10.52 -0.06 8.51
C ILE A 74 -9.95 0.15 7.12
N PHE A 75 -9.58 1.39 6.82
CA PHE A 75 -8.95 1.80 5.57
C PHE A 75 -7.46 1.98 5.78
N PHE A 76 -6.68 1.58 4.79
CA PHE A 76 -5.24 1.76 4.75
C PHE A 76 -4.90 2.84 3.73
N SER A 77 -3.87 3.62 4.04
CA SER A 77 -3.30 4.65 3.17
C SER A 77 -1.79 4.71 3.35
N ILE A 78 -1.05 5.23 2.36
CA ILE A 78 0.39 5.44 2.53
C ILE A 78 0.67 6.50 3.60
N ASN A 79 1.66 6.25 4.46
CA ASN A 79 2.20 7.26 5.35
C ASN A 79 3.16 8.20 4.59
N GLU A 80 2.63 9.26 3.99
CA GLU A 80 3.47 10.23 3.27
C GLU A 80 4.41 11.04 4.19
N SER A 81 4.17 11.03 5.50
CA SER A 81 5.01 11.70 6.50
C SER A 81 6.20 10.83 6.95
N HIS A 82 6.29 9.58 6.49
CA HIS A 82 7.36 8.66 6.85
C HIS A 82 8.70 9.15 6.28
N GLU A 83 9.79 9.03 7.06
CA GLU A 83 11.13 9.50 6.67
C GLU A 83 11.63 8.89 5.34
N ASP A 84 11.35 7.60 5.15
CA ASP A 84 11.73 6.86 3.92
C ASP A 84 10.75 7.06 2.75
N TYR A 85 9.66 7.83 2.92
CA TYR A 85 8.65 7.99 1.86
C TYR A 85 9.24 8.53 0.55
N PRO A 86 10.15 9.53 0.52
CA PRO A 86 10.73 10.00 -0.73
C PRO A 86 11.46 8.90 -1.53
N PHE A 87 12.18 8.01 -0.85
CA PHE A 87 12.85 6.86 -1.48
C PHE A 87 11.82 5.89 -2.06
N ILE A 88 10.81 5.51 -1.27
CA ILE A 88 9.75 4.58 -1.71
C ILE A 88 8.94 5.18 -2.85
N LYS A 89 8.57 6.46 -2.78
CA LYS A 89 7.87 7.19 -3.82
C LYS A 89 8.62 7.11 -5.15
N SER A 90 9.94 7.30 -5.13
CA SER A 90 10.76 7.18 -6.34
C SER A 90 10.67 5.79 -6.95
N ILE A 91 10.68 4.71 -6.14
CA ILE A 91 10.49 3.35 -6.64
C ILE A 91 9.08 3.20 -7.25
N LEU A 92 8.04 3.61 -6.53
CA LEU A 92 6.65 3.48 -6.97
C LEU A 92 6.34 4.27 -8.25
N GLU A 93 7.07 5.37 -8.52
CA GLU A 93 6.95 6.16 -9.75
C GLU A 93 7.42 5.42 -11.00
N HIS A 94 8.31 4.45 -10.86
CA HIS A 94 8.79 3.62 -11.98
C HIS A 94 7.93 2.37 -12.24
N LEU A 95 6.82 2.20 -11.50
CA LEU A 95 5.93 1.05 -11.63
C LEU A 95 4.66 1.39 -12.42
N PRO A 96 4.11 0.42 -13.19
CA PRO A 96 2.87 0.62 -13.93
C PRO A 96 1.70 0.92 -12.98
N ASN A 97 0.73 1.69 -13.47
CA ASN A 97 -0.50 1.96 -12.75
C ASN A 97 -1.28 0.65 -12.49
N GLN A 98 -1.96 0.56 -11.34
CA GLN A 98 -2.76 -0.60 -10.92
C GLN A 98 -4.26 -0.24 -10.77
N ASN A 99 -4.69 0.92 -11.31
CA ASN A 99 -6.06 1.42 -11.18
C ASN A 99 -7.13 0.47 -11.78
N GLU A 100 -6.77 -0.42 -12.70
CA GLU A 100 -7.70 -1.40 -13.27
C GLU A 100 -8.39 -2.23 -12.18
N SER A 101 -7.65 -2.67 -11.15
CA SER A 101 -8.21 -3.39 -10.02
C SER A 101 -9.24 -2.57 -9.23
N ILE A 102 -9.09 -1.25 -9.15
CA ILE A 102 -10.06 -0.37 -8.48
C ILE A 102 -11.32 -0.23 -9.35
N THR A 103 -11.14 0.02 -10.65
CA THR A 103 -12.25 0.11 -11.60
C THR A 103 -13.09 -1.19 -11.59
N GLU A 104 -12.44 -2.35 -11.54
CA GLU A 104 -13.13 -3.64 -11.46
C GLU A 104 -13.96 -3.77 -10.17
N LEU A 105 -13.43 -3.33 -9.02
CA LEU A 105 -14.17 -3.34 -7.76
C LEU A 105 -15.39 -2.41 -7.81
N GLU A 106 -15.26 -1.23 -8.42
CA GLU A 106 -16.36 -0.28 -8.60
C GLU A 106 -17.47 -0.90 -9.47
N VAL A 107 -17.11 -1.50 -10.61
CA VAL A 107 -18.06 -2.18 -11.51
C VAL A 107 -18.78 -3.33 -10.80
N GLN A 108 -18.09 -4.05 -9.92
CA GLN A 108 -18.67 -5.15 -9.14
C GLN A 108 -19.47 -4.69 -7.91
N GLY A 109 -19.48 -3.38 -7.59
CA GLY A 109 -20.11 -2.86 -6.37
C GLY A 109 -19.43 -3.31 -5.09
N LEU A 110 -18.16 -3.72 -5.17
CA LEU A 110 -17.34 -4.20 -4.04
C LEU A 110 -16.42 -3.11 -3.47
N ARG A 111 -16.38 -1.93 -4.11
CA ARG A 111 -15.68 -0.77 -3.58
C ARG A 111 -16.37 -0.29 -2.31
N VAL A 112 -15.63 -0.25 -1.21
CA VAL A 112 -16.15 0.26 0.06
C VAL A 112 -15.84 1.75 0.10
N CYS A 113 -16.77 2.57 -0.35
CA CYS A 113 -16.75 4.00 -0.07
C CYS A 113 -17.50 4.25 1.24
N CYS A 114 -16.85 4.88 2.21
CA CYS A 114 -17.62 5.55 3.25
C CYS A 114 -18.30 6.75 2.62
N GLU A 115 -19.64 6.73 2.57
CA GLU A 115 -20.41 7.98 2.53
C GLU A 115 -20.20 8.76 3.82
#